data_AF-A0A087AFA1-F1
#
_entry.id   AF-A0A087AFA1-F1
#
_cell.length_a   1.000
_cell.length_b   1.000
_cell.length_c   1.000
_cell.angle_alpha   90.00
_cell.angle_beta   90.00
_cell.angle_gamma   90.00
#
_symmetry.space_group_name_H-M   'P 1'
#
loop_
_entity.id
_entity.type
_entity.pdbx_description
1 polymer ?
#
loop_
_entity_poly.entity_id
_entity_poly.type
_entity_poly.pdbx_seq_one_letter_code
_entity_poly.pdbx_strand_id
1 'polypeptide(L)'
;MTTINLGEWEVFDPSHQRQDKWQALKVLEEASELVSGAKLTINRSDAGYAAMASHNTLAYDVADLLQTIVNLCAAFNITEDDLACAQEECNLKNTERGMFQPGPRTHMHREEDNE
;
A
#
# COMPACT_ATOMS: atom_id res chain seq x y z
N MET A 1 -12.06 16.08 -2.56
CA MET A 1 -11.14 15.06 -2.04
C MET A 1 -11.72 13.71 -2.41
N THR A 2 -11.00 12.90 -3.18
CA THR A 2 -11.43 11.54 -3.53
C THR A 2 -10.90 10.59 -2.48
N THR A 3 -11.75 9.74 -1.93
CA THR A 3 -11.36 8.71 -0.95
C THR A 3 -11.61 7.33 -1.53
N ILE A 4 -10.82 6.35 -1.08
CA ILE A 4 -11.02 4.93 -1.37
C ILE A 4 -11.34 4.26 -0.03
N ASN A 5 -12.43 3.51 0.01
CA ASN A 5 -12.76 2.65 1.15
C ASN A 5 -12.11 1.28 0.93
N LEU A 6 -11.24 0.87 1.84
CA LEU A 6 -10.51 -0.39 1.76
C LEU A 6 -11.18 -1.54 2.53
N GLY A 7 -12.33 -1.29 3.17
CA GLY A 7 -13.09 -2.28 3.93
C GLY A 7 -12.50 -2.62 5.30
N GLU A 8 -13.15 -3.58 5.97
CA GLU A 8 -12.69 -4.19 7.23
C GLU A 8 -11.92 -5.48 6.93
N TRP A 9 -10.87 -5.75 7.70
CA TRP A 9 -9.98 -6.88 7.50
C TRP A 9 -9.87 -7.67 8.81
N GLU A 10 -10.10 -8.97 8.74
CA GLU A 10 -9.98 -9.84 9.91
C GLU A 10 -8.51 -10.02 10.30
N VAL A 11 -8.26 -10.04 11.60
CA VAL A 11 -6.95 -10.36 12.16
C VAL A 11 -6.79 -11.87 12.18
N PHE A 12 -5.61 -12.39 11.80
CA PHE A 12 -5.37 -13.83 11.90
C PHE A 12 -5.41 -14.31 13.36
N ASP A 13 -5.71 -15.59 13.53
CA ASP A 13 -5.66 -16.25 14.83
C ASP A 13 -4.34 -15.95 15.58
N PRO A 14 -4.37 -15.67 16.90
CA PRO A 14 -3.18 -15.31 17.66
C PRO A 14 -2.00 -16.29 17.54
N SER A 15 -2.25 -17.56 17.23
CA SER A 15 -1.19 -18.55 17.00
C SER A 15 -0.31 -18.27 15.77
N HIS A 16 -0.82 -17.46 14.82
CA HIS A 16 -0.09 -17.02 13.63
C HIS A 16 0.57 -15.65 13.80
N GLN A 17 0.30 -14.96 14.91
CA GLN A 17 0.84 -13.62 15.17
C GLN A 17 2.06 -13.71 16.07
N ARG A 18 3.15 -13.06 15.66
CA ARG A 18 4.37 -12.97 16.48
C ARG A 18 4.86 -11.55 16.50
N GLN A 19 5.12 -11.03 17.70
CA GLN A 19 5.77 -9.74 17.87
C GLN A 19 7.28 -9.89 17.64
N ASP A 20 7.67 -10.16 16.40
CA ASP A 20 9.07 -10.34 16.02
C ASP A 20 9.41 -9.65 14.70
N LYS A 21 10.70 -9.68 14.35
CA LYS A 21 11.18 -9.09 13.11
C LYS A 21 10.61 -9.75 11.85
N TRP A 22 10.19 -11.01 11.92
CA TRP A 22 9.67 -11.73 10.75
C TRP A 22 8.30 -11.20 10.35
N GLN A 23 7.48 -10.82 11.32
CA GLN A 23 6.23 -10.12 11.08
C GLN A 23 6.45 -8.82 10.28
N ALA A 24 7.47 -8.04 10.65
CA ALA A 24 7.84 -6.83 9.92
C ALA A 24 8.43 -7.13 8.53
N LEU A 25 9.21 -8.20 8.38
CA LEU A 25 9.77 -8.61 7.08
C LEU A 25 8.70 -9.01 6.08
N LYS A 26 7.57 -9.57 6.53
CA LYS A 26 6.46 -9.93 5.65
C LYS A 26 5.88 -8.70 4.93
N VAL A 27 5.88 -7.53 5.56
CA VAL A 27 5.50 -6.27 4.89
C VAL A 27 6.39 -5.96 3.68
N LEU A 28 7.71 -6.20 3.80
CA LEU A 28 8.64 -5.98 2.69
C LEU A 28 8.45 -6.99 1.56
N GLU A 29 8.13 -8.24 1.90
CA GLU A 29 7.82 -9.30 0.94
C GLU A 29 6.58 -8.93 0.10
N GLU A 30 5.45 -8.63 0.75
CA GLU A 30 4.21 -8.25 0.06
C GLU A 30 4.36 -6.95 -0.74
N ALA A 31 5.10 -5.97 -0.21
CA ALA A 31 5.38 -4.74 -0.94
C ALA A 31 6.22 -5.00 -2.21
N SER A 32 7.14 -5.97 -2.17
CA SER A 32 7.93 -6.38 -3.34
C SER A 32 7.09 -7.09 -4.40
N GLU A 33 6.14 -7.92 -3.97
CA GLU A 33 5.19 -8.59 -4.86
C GLU A 33 4.27 -7.57 -5.54
N LEU A 34 3.71 -6.62 -4.78
CA LEU A 34 2.93 -5.50 -5.31
C LEU A 34 3.70 -4.68 -6.34
N VAL A 35 4.97 -4.37 -6.09
CA VAL A 35 5.82 -3.66 -7.07
C VAL A 35 5.96 -4.46 -8.36
N SER A 36 6.04 -5.79 -8.28
CA SER A 36 6.11 -6.66 -9.45
C SER A 36 4.79 -6.68 -10.23
N GLY A 37 3.64 -6.78 -9.54
CA GLY A 37 2.31 -6.65 -10.14
C GLY A 37 2.07 -5.29 -10.80
N ALA A 38 2.55 -4.21 -10.18
CA ALA A 38 2.46 -2.86 -10.71
C ALA A 38 3.26 -2.71 -12.02
N LYS A 39 4.49 -3.24 -12.06
CA LYS A 39 5.32 -3.26 -13.28
C LYS A 39 4.65 -4.02 -14.41
N LEU A 40 4.04 -5.17 -14.11
CA LEU A 40 3.30 -5.95 -15.10
C LEU A 40 2.10 -5.18 -15.67
N THR A 41 1.43 -4.39 -14.83
CA THR A 41 0.31 -3.55 -15.24
C THR A 41 0.77 -2.39 -16.13
N ILE A 42 1.88 -1.73 -15.80
CA ILE A 42 2.44 -0.61 -16.58
C ILE A 42 2.97 -1.06 -17.94
N ASN A 43 3.68 -2.19 -17.98
CA ASN A 43 4.37 -2.64 -19.20
C ASN A 43 3.46 -3.35 -20.21
N ARG A 44 2.17 -3.53 -19.91
CA ARG A 44 1.21 -4.15 -20.83
C ARG A 44 0.57 -3.10 -21.72
N SER A 45 0.78 -3.26 -23.03
CA SER A 45 0.12 -2.50 -24.10
C SER A 45 -1.20 -3.11 -24.58
N ASP A 46 -1.59 -4.26 -24.02
CA ASP A 46 -2.61 -5.12 -24.62
C ASP A 46 -4.00 -4.80 -24.07
N ALA A 47 -4.95 -4.51 -24.96
CA ALA A 47 -6.35 -4.34 -24.59
C ALA A 47 -7.04 -5.71 -24.36
N GLY A 48 -8.06 -5.75 -23.50
CA GLY A 48 -8.91 -6.94 -23.31
C GLY A 48 -8.52 -7.81 -22.09
N TYR A 49 -8.70 -9.13 -22.20
CA TYR A 49 -8.57 -10.07 -21.08
C TYR A 49 -7.21 -10.00 -20.36
N ALA A 50 -6.14 -9.75 -21.11
CA ALA A 50 -4.78 -9.65 -20.58
C ALA A 50 -4.57 -8.42 -19.67
N ALA A 51 -5.18 -7.28 -19.98
CA ALA A 51 -5.14 -6.08 -19.11
C ALA A 51 -6.01 -6.25 -17.86
N MET A 52 -7.18 -6.87 -18.01
CA MET A 52 -8.04 -7.17 -16.86
C MET A 52 -7.36 -8.14 -15.89
N ALA A 53 -6.67 -9.15 -16.41
CA ALA A 53 -5.92 -10.10 -15.58
C ALA A 53 -4.79 -9.40 -14.79
N SER A 54 -4.00 -8.53 -15.41
CA SER A 54 -2.93 -7.80 -14.69
C SER A 54 -3.47 -6.82 -13.65
N HIS A 55 -4.58 -6.15 -13.94
CA HIS A 55 -5.25 -5.28 -12.96
C HIS A 55 -5.73 -6.09 -11.74
N ASN A 56 -6.31 -7.26 -11.97
CA ASN A 56 -6.74 -8.14 -10.89
C ASN A 56 -5.55 -8.67 -10.07
N THR A 57 -4.43 -9.03 -10.71
CA THR A 57 -3.20 -9.41 -9.99
C THR A 57 -2.75 -8.28 -9.07
N LEU A 58 -2.66 -7.05 -9.58
CA LEU A 58 -2.27 -5.91 -8.75
C LEU A 58 -3.26 -5.69 -7.58
N ALA A 59 -4.56 -5.89 -7.80
CA ALA A 59 -5.55 -5.80 -6.74
C ALA A 59 -5.38 -6.88 -5.66
N TYR A 60 -5.01 -8.11 -6.03
CA TYR A 60 -4.68 -9.17 -5.08
C TYR A 60 -3.43 -8.83 -4.27
N ASP A 61 -2.36 -8.35 -4.93
CA ASP A 61 -1.14 -7.97 -4.21
C ASP A 61 -1.39 -6.80 -3.22
N VAL A 62 -2.30 -5.87 -3.56
CA VAL A 62 -2.77 -4.83 -2.63
C VAL A 62 -3.50 -5.45 -1.43
N ALA A 63 -4.37 -6.43 -1.67
CA ALA A 63 -5.10 -7.12 -0.61
C ALA A 63 -4.14 -7.87 0.34
N ASP A 64 -3.14 -8.57 -0.18
CA ASP A 64 -2.16 -9.31 0.62
C ASP A 64 -1.29 -8.36 1.48
N LEU A 65 -0.91 -7.20 0.93
CA LEU A 65 -0.23 -6.16 1.69
C LEU A 65 -1.12 -5.57 2.80
N LEU A 66 -2.40 -5.28 2.52
CA LEU A 66 -3.35 -4.78 3.53
C LEU A 66 -3.54 -5.79 4.66
N GLN A 67 -3.75 -7.06 4.31
CA GLN A 67 -3.87 -8.14 5.30
C GLN A 67 -2.61 -8.25 6.17
N THR A 68 -1.43 -8.10 5.57
CA THR A 68 -0.15 -8.14 6.28
C THR A 68 0.02 -6.94 7.23
N ILE A 69 -0.41 -5.74 6.83
CA ILE A 69 -0.41 -4.55 7.68
C ILE A 69 -1.36 -4.75 8.88
N VAL A 70 -2.57 -5.27 8.65
CA VAL A 70 -3.56 -5.54 9.71
C VAL A 70 -2.99 -6.52 10.73
N ASN A 71 -2.35 -7.58 10.25
CA ASN A 71 -1.70 -8.57 11.11
C ASN A 71 -0.50 -7.99 11.86
N LEU A 72 0.30 -7.12 11.23
CA LEU A 72 1.37 -6.40 11.92
C LEU A 72 0.80 -5.52 13.05
N CYS A 73 -0.25 -4.75 12.78
CA CYS A 73 -0.89 -3.92 13.80
C CYS A 73 -1.35 -4.76 14.99
N ALA A 74 -2.04 -5.88 14.73
CA ALA A 74 -2.46 -6.79 15.79
C ALA A 74 -1.28 -7.38 16.58
N ALA A 75 -0.23 -7.87 15.90
CA ALA A 75 0.94 -8.46 16.55
C ALA A 75 1.70 -7.47 17.45
N PHE A 76 1.66 -6.17 17.12
CA PHE A 76 2.32 -5.10 17.88
C PHE A 76 1.38 -4.34 18.81
N ASN A 77 0.11 -4.77 18.94
CA ASN A 77 -0.93 -4.08 19.69
C ASN A 77 -1.13 -2.60 19.28
N ILE A 78 -1.00 -2.31 17.99
CA ILE A 78 -1.34 -1.00 17.42
C ILE A 78 -2.85 -0.93 17.31
N THR A 79 -3.46 0.04 17.97
CA THR A 79 -4.91 0.20 18.04
C THR A 79 -5.46 1.12 16.94
N GLU A 80 -6.78 1.16 16.80
CA GLU A 80 -7.46 2.13 15.93
C GLU A 80 -7.18 3.58 16.35
N ASP A 81 -7.11 3.86 17.66
CA ASP A 81 -6.80 5.19 18.19
C ASP A 81 -5.36 5.62 17.84
N ASP A 82 -4.40 4.69 17.91
CA ASP A 82 -3.01 4.93 17.50
C ASP A 82 -2.94 5.29 16.00
N LEU A 83 -3.66 4.54 15.17
CA LEU A 83 -3.71 4.78 13.73
C LEU A 83 -4.43 6.09 13.39
N ALA A 84 -5.51 6.44 14.10
CA ALA A 84 -6.23 7.70 13.92
C ALA A 84 -5.32 8.90 14.22
N CYS A 85 -4.57 8.85 15.33
CA CYS A 85 -3.60 9.88 15.68
C CYS A 85 -2.48 9.99 14.62
N ALA A 86 -1.91 8.86 14.20
CA ALA A 86 -0.86 8.83 13.18
C ALA A 86 -1.37 9.33 11.81
N GLN A 87 -2.63 9.04 11.47
CA GLN A 87 -3.27 9.50 10.24
C GLN A 87 -3.46 11.02 10.23
N GLU A 88 -3.87 11.62 11.35
CA GLU A 88 -3.99 13.08 11.46
C GLU A 88 -2.65 13.76 11.20
N GLU A 89 -1.58 13.29 11.86
CA GLU A 89 -0.24 13.83 11.66
C GLU A 89 0.26 13.64 10.21
N CYS A 90 -0.01 12.48 9.61
CA CYS A 90 0.31 12.21 8.21
C CYS A 90 -0.41 13.17 7.26
N ASN A 91 -1.71 13.43 7.50
CA ASN A 91 -2.52 14.34 6.71
C ASN A 91 -2.03 15.79 6.81
N LEU A 92 -1.63 16.24 8.00
CA LEU A 92 -1.04 17.56 8.19
C LEU A 92 0.22 17.72 7.34
N LYS A 93 1.17 16.77 7.45
CA LYS A 93 2.42 16.77 6.67
C LYS A 93 2.16 16.75 5.16
N ASN A 94 1.19 15.95 4.69
CA ASN A 94 0.84 15.87 3.27
C ASN A 94 0.14 17.15 2.77
N THR A 95 -0.63 17.81 3.63
CA THR A 95 -1.24 19.11 3.33
C THR A 95 -0.18 20.19 3.20
N GLU A 96 0.78 20.25 4.13
CA GLU A 96 1.91 21.19 4.07
C GLU A 96 2.77 20.99 2.81
N ARG A 97 2.92 19.74 2.37
CA ARG A 97 3.61 19.39 1.11
C ARG A 97 2.78 19.67 -0.15
N GLY A 98 1.52 20.10 -0.02
CA GLY A 98 0.62 20.34 -1.15
C GLY A 98 0.19 19.06 -1.88
N MET A 99 0.33 17.87 -1.28
CA MET A 99 0.07 16.58 -1.95
C MET A 99 -1.39 16.38 -2.38
N PHE A 100 -2.31 17.16 -1.83
CA PHE A 100 -3.74 17.15 -2.18
C PHE A 100 -4.13 18.23 -3.21
N GLN A 101 -3.18 19.05 -3.65
CA GLN A 101 -3.37 20.13 -4.62
C GLN A 101 -2.80 19.70 -5.99
N PRO A 102 -3.26 20.27 -7.11
CA PRO A 102 -2.67 20.00 -8.42
C PRO A 102 -1.21 20.46 -8.45
N GLY A 103 -0.30 19.58 -8.89
CA GLY A 103 1.13 19.89 -8.99
C GLY A 103 1.96 18.68 -9.42
N PRO A 104 3.24 18.89 -9.77
CA PRO A 104 4.15 17.80 -10.10
C PRO A 104 4.44 16.92 -8.88
N ARG A 105 4.80 15.65 -9.12
CA ARG A 105 5.06 14.66 -8.06
C ARG A 105 6.40 14.92 -7.37
N THR A 106 6.38 15.55 -6.20
CA THR A 106 7.56 16.15 -5.55
C THR A 106 8.75 15.24 -5.20
N HIS A 107 8.63 13.90 -5.16
CA HIS A 107 9.70 13.03 -4.59
C HIS A 107 10.00 11.70 -5.32
N MET A 108 9.40 11.41 -6.47
CA MET A 108 9.59 10.12 -7.18
C MET A 108 9.88 10.31 -8.68
N HIS A 109 10.54 11.42 -9.05
CA HIS A 109 10.98 11.62 -10.43
C HIS A 109 12.24 10.79 -10.69
N ARG A 110 12.20 9.97 -11.75
CA ARG A 110 13.38 9.84 -12.61
C ARG A 110 13.42 11.15 -13.37
N GLU A 111 14.51 11.90 -13.32
CA GLU A 111 14.68 13.09 -14.17
C GLU A 111 14.32 12.65 -15.60
N GLU A 112 13.39 13.34 -16.25
CA GLU A 112 13.22 13.16 -17.68
C GLU A 112 14.52 13.67 -18.30
N ASP A 113 15.34 12.74 -18.79
CA ASP A 113 16.50 13.07 -19.59
C ASP A 113 16.01 13.96 -20.72
N ASN A 114 16.26 15.27 -20.61
CA ASN A 114 16.01 16.23 -21.68
C ASN A 114 16.97 15.89 -22.82
N GLU A 115 16.52 15.09 -23.79
CA GLU A 115 17.13 14.98 -25.12
C GLU A 115 16.88 16.25 -25.95
#